data_AF-A0A232LVI2-F1
#
_entry.id   AF-A0A232LVI2-F1
#
_cell.length_a   1.000
_cell.length_b   1.000
_cell.length_c   1.000
_cell.angle_alpha   90.00
_cell.angle_beta   90.00
_cell.angle_gamma   90.00
#
_symmetry.space_group_name_H-M   'P 1'
#
loop_
_entity.id
_entity.type
_entity.pdbx_description
1 polymer ?
#
loop_
_entity_poly.entity_id
_entity_poly.type
_entity_poly.pdbx_seq_one_letter_code
_entity_poly.pdbx_strand_id
1 'polypeptide(L)'
;MDDKAWKLAGVFRDIENHFLRSAREIRPDRESEEQRSDDFVGLHNVAKHCIYLKEAFAAIDHTQEELSLQHQEYFRPPPPSQLSHHYRATRNMLKHKRGLFKSTSLRVESLNRRIGNIINLAFNLVTAKDSSVMLKDSLRMETVATVTMLFLPIATVA
;
A
#
# COMPACT_ATOMS: atom_id res chain seq x y z
N MET A 1 13.21 13.54 -5.44
CA MET A 1 12.81 12.12 -5.27
C MET A 1 12.26 11.85 -3.87
N ASP A 2 12.92 12.28 -2.80
CA ASP A 2 12.40 12.10 -1.42
C ASP A 2 11.01 12.71 -1.20
N ASP A 3 10.79 13.94 -1.69
CA ASP A 3 9.48 14.62 -1.71
C ASP A 3 8.38 13.80 -2.40
N LYS A 4 8.72 13.10 -3.49
CA LYS A 4 7.74 12.28 -4.23
C LYS A 4 7.32 11.05 -3.43
N ALA A 5 8.26 10.42 -2.73
CA ALA A 5 7.95 9.31 -1.82
C ALA A 5 7.06 9.77 -0.65
N TRP A 6 7.30 10.98 -0.11
CA TRP A 6 6.44 11.57 0.92
C TRP A 6 5.03 11.89 0.42
N LYS A 7 4.91 12.47 -0.78
CA LYS A 7 3.62 12.76 -1.39
C LYS A 7 2.81 11.48 -1.63
N LEU A 8 3.45 10.43 -2.14
CA LEU A 8 2.78 9.13 -2.32
C LEU A 8 2.32 8.54 -0.98
N ALA A 9 3.15 8.64 0.06
CA ALA A 9 2.76 8.22 1.41
C ALA A 9 1.61 9.06 1.99
N GLY A 10 1.53 10.34 1.63
CA GLY A 10 0.41 11.23 1.97
C GLY A 10 -0.89 10.76 1.33
N VAL A 11 -0.90 10.56 0.02
CA VAL A 11 -2.08 10.04 -0.71
C VAL A 11 -2.52 8.67 -0.18
N PHE A 12 -1.56 7.78 0.07
CA PHE A 12 -1.85 6.47 0.66
C PHE A 12 -2.49 6.58 2.05
N ARG A 13 -2.10 7.55 2.86
CA ARG A 13 -2.60 7.70 4.23
C ARG A 13 -4.10 7.96 4.27
N ASP A 14 -4.62 8.72 3.31
CA ASP A 14 -6.06 9.01 3.25
C ASP A 14 -6.85 7.74 2.92
N ILE A 15 -6.35 6.95 1.97
CA ILE A 15 -6.90 5.64 1.59
C ILE A 15 -6.82 4.64 2.77
N GLU A 16 -5.66 4.57 3.43
CA GLU A 16 -5.43 3.71 4.60
C GLU A 16 -6.41 4.03 5.73
N ASN A 17 -6.58 5.31 6.06
CA ASN A 17 -7.52 5.76 7.08
C ASN A 17 -8.97 5.41 6.72
N HIS A 18 -9.33 5.49 5.44
CA HIS A 18 -10.65 5.11 4.97
C HIS A 18 -10.92 3.62 5.27
N PHE A 19 -10.08 2.72 4.77
CA PHE A 19 -10.25 1.27 5.00
C PHE A 19 -10.20 0.89 6.49
N LEU A 20 -9.38 1.55 7.31
CA LEU A 20 -9.34 1.32 8.75
C LEU A 20 -10.62 1.77 9.47
N ARG A 21 -11.26 2.85 9.02
CA ARG A 21 -12.56 3.30 9.54
C ARG A 21 -13.66 2.32 9.14
N SER A 22 -13.72 1.92 7.86
CA SER A 22 -14.65 0.91 7.37
C SER A 22 -14.53 -0.40 8.15
N ALA A 23 -13.30 -0.81 8.49
CA ALA A 23 -13.04 -1.99 9.31
C ALA A 23 -13.59 -1.89 10.74
N ARG A 24 -13.50 -0.71 11.35
CA ARG A 24 -14.01 -0.49 12.71
C ARG A 24 -15.54 -0.43 12.73
N GLU A 25 -16.14 0.13 11.69
CA GLU A 25 -17.57 0.43 11.71
C GLU A 25 -18.44 -0.76 11.30
N ILE A 26 -17.96 -1.73 10.50
CA ILE A 26 -18.69 -2.92 9.97
C ILE A 26 -20.21 -2.65 9.89
N ARG A 27 -20.59 -1.50 9.31
CA ARG A 27 -21.99 -1.11 9.15
C ARG A 27 -22.35 -1.39 7.70
N PRO A 28 -23.19 -2.41 7.43
CA PRO A 28 -23.43 -2.90 6.08
C PRO A 28 -24.23 -1.96 5.16
N ASP A 29 -24.56 -0.74 5.61
CA ASP A 29 -25.64 0.07 5.05
C ASP A 29 -25.19 1.47 4.54
N ARG A 30 -23.92 1.86 4.69
CA ARG A 30 -23.54 3.29 4.50
C ARG A 30 -22.57 3.64 3.39
N GLU A 31 -21.90 2.66 2.79
CA GLU A 31 -20.98 2.92 1.67
C GLU A 31 -21.67 2.64 0.34
N SER A 32 -21.74 3.65 -0.54
CA SER A 32 -22.15 3.45 -1.94
C SER A 32 -21.13 2.56 -2.66
N GLU A 33 -21.61 1.73 -3.58
CA GLU A 33 -20.73 0.88 -4.40
C GLU A 33 -19.71 1.70 -5.21
N GLU A 34 -20.10 2.90 -5.63
CA GLU A 34 -19.24 3.87 -6.33
C GLU A 34 -18.04 4.30 -5.47
N GLN A 35 -18.27 4.73 -4.22
CA GLN A 35 -17.19 5.15 -3.31
C GLN A 35 -16.19 4.04 -3.07
N ARG A 36 -16.70 2.80 -2.90
CA ARG A 36 -15.86 1.62 -2.73
C ARG A 36 -15.02 1.34 -3.97
N SER A 37 -15.60 1.44 -5.18
CA SER A 37 -14.85 1.23 -6.42
C SER A 37 -13.73 2.26 -6.58
N ASP A 38 -13.98 3.52 -6.25
CA ASP A 38 -12.99 4.59 -6.33
C ASP A 38 -11.83 4.35 -5.36
N ASP A 39 -12.10 3.87 -4.14
CA ASP A 39 -11.07 3.54 -3.17
C ASP A 39 -10.18 2.37 -3.62
N PHE A 40 -10.74 1.34 -4.25
CA PHE A 40 -9.97 0.22 -4.81
C PHE A 40 -9.11 0.67 -6.01
N VAL A 41 -9.64 1.52 -6.89
CA VAL A 41 -8.88 2.10 -8.00
C VAL A 41 -7.75 2.99 -7.48
N GLY A 42 -8.03 3.83 -6.48
CA GLY A 42 -7.04 4.65 -5.79
C GLY A 42 -5.94 3.80 -5.16
N LEU A 43 -6.32 2.75 -4.41
CA LEU A 43 -5.39 1.83 -3.77
C LEU A 43 -4.50 1.11 -4.80
N HIS A 44 -5.07 0.64 -5.91
CA HIS A 44 -4.33 0.03 -7.01
C HIS A 44 -3.34 1.00 -7.65
N ASN A 45 -3.75 2.23 -7.93
CA ASN A 45 -2.88 3.25 -8.54
C ASN A 45 -1.72 3.61 -7.62
N VAL A 46 -1.97 3.79 -6.32
CA VAL A 46 -0.92 4.03 -5.33
C VAL A 46 0.05 2.85 -5.24
N ALA A 47 -0.46 1.61 -5.25
CA ALA A 47 0.37 0.41 -5.29
C ALA A 47 1.26 0.38 -6.53
N LYS A 48 0.70 0.63 -7.72
CA LYS A 48 1.43 0.69 -8.98
C LYS A 48 2.53 1.76 -8.94
N HIS A 49 2.23 2.98 -8.49
CA HIS A 49 3.24 4.03 -8.37
C HIS A 49 4.33 3.70 -7.35
N CYS A 50 3.99 3.00 -6.27
CA CYS A 50 4.96 2.53 -5.30
C CYS A 50 5.93 1.51 -5.91
N ILE A 51 5.43 0.60 -6.75
CA ILE A 51 6.25 -0.37 -7.48
C ILE A 51 7.22 0.35 -8.43
N TYR A 52 6.74 1.30 -9.24
CA TYR A 52 7.61 2.07 -10.14
C TYR A 52 8.70 2.84 -9.39
N LEU A 53 8.37 3.41 -8.22
CA LEU A 53 9.39 4.04 -7.38
C LEU A 53 10.42 3.03 -6.87
N LYS A 54 10.01 1.83 -6.46
CA LYS A 54 10.95 0.77 -6.03
C LYS A 54 11.91 0.39 -7.15
N GLU A 55 11.39 0.17 -8.35
CA GLU A 55 12.19 -0.14 -9.55
C GLU A 55 13.18 0.99 -9.86
N ALA A 56 12.73 2.25 -9.81
CA ALA A 56 13.59 3.40 -10.00
C ALA A 56 14.71 3.48 -8.95
N PHE A 57 14.42 3.22 -7.67
CA PHE A 57 15.43 3.20 -6.62
C PHE A 57 16.44 2.05 -6.77
N ALA A 58 16.00 0.89 -7.25
CA ALA A 58 16.92 -0.22 -7.56
C ALA A 58 17.88 0.18 -8.69
N ALA A 59 17.36 0.77 -9.77
CA ALA A 59 18.20 1.27 -10.87
C ALA A 59 19.18 2.36 -10.41
N ILE A 60 18.75 3.27 -9.53
CA ILE A 60 19.61 4.31 -8.96
C ILE A 60 20.72 3.70 -8.09
N ASP A 61 20.41 2.70 -7.24
CA ASP A 61 21.42 2.05 -6.39
C ASP A 61 22.49 1.36 -7.26
N HIS A 62 22.08 0.63 -8.30
CA HIS A 62 23.00 0.03 -9.27
C HIS A 62 23.87 1.07 -9.99
N THR A 63 23.26 2.15 -10.50
CA THR A 63 24.00 3.21 -11.22
C THR A 63 24.99 3.92 -10.30
N GLN A 64 24.59 4.17 -9.04
CA GLN A 64 25.44 4.84 -8.06
C GLN A 64 26.62 3.96 -7.66
N GLU A 65 26.40 2.65 -7.53
CA GLU A 65 27.44 1.67 -7.24
C GLU A 65 28.49 1.64 -8.33
N GLU A 66 28.04 1.49 -9.59
CA GLU A 66 28.91 1.48 -10.76
C GLU A 66 29.71 2.79 -10.86
N LEU A 67 29.05 3.94 -10.69
CA LEU A 67 29.71 5.24 -10.70
C LEU A 67 30.79 5.35 -9.60
N SER A 68 30.54 4.76 -8.43
CA SER A 68 31.49 4.76 -7.32
C SER A 68 32.68 3.84 -7.56
N LEU A 69 32.47 2.71 -8.26
CA LEU A 69 33.53 1.80 -8.68
C LEU A 69 34.39 2.42 -9.77
N GLN A 70 33.78 2.95 -10.83
CA GLN A 70 34.47 3.64 -11.92
C GLN A 70 35.29 4.83 -11.42
N HIS A 71 34.76 5.60 -10.47
CA HIS A 71 35.52 6.69 -9.84
C HIS A 71 36.77 6.19 -9.10
N GLN A 72 36.70 5.02 -8.45
CA GLN A 72 37.85 4.43 -7.77
C GLN A 72 38.86 3.84 -8.76
N GLU A 73 38.40 3.18 -9.81
CA GLU A 73 39.26 2.56 -10.82
C GLU A 73 39.99 3.60 -11.67
N TYR A 74 39.28 4.61 -12.17
CA TYR A 74 39.84 5.63 -13.06
C TYR A 74 40.92 6.47 -12.38
N PHE A 75 40.68 6.85 -11.12
CA PHE A 75 41.62 7.69 -10.36
C PHE A 75 42.66 6.89 -9.57
N ARG A 76 42.56 5.55 -9.55
CA ARG A 76 43.44 4.57 -8.87
C ARG A 76 44.09 5.16 -7.61
N PRO A 77 43.35 5.23 -6.49
CA PRO A 77 43.70 6.10 -5.37
C PRO A 77 45.14 5.86 -4.89
N PRO A 78 45.98 6.91 -4.83
CA PRO A 78 47.29 6.80 -4.19
C PRO A 78 47.12 6.49 -2.69
N PRO A 79 48.20 6.17 -1.97
CA PRO A 79 48.14 5.93 -0.53
C PRO A 79 47.36 7.05 0.21
N PRO A 80 46.69 6.76 1.33
CA PRO A 80 45.83 7.73 2.03
C PRO A 80 46.50 9.08 2.34
N SER A 81 47.82 9.07 2.53
CA SER A 81 48.67 10.24 2.77
C SER A 81 48.83 11.18 1.56
N GLN A 82 48.55 10.70 0.35
CA GLN A 82 48.71 11.44 -0.92
C GLN A 82 47.37 11.67 -1.65
N LEU A 83 46.25 11.29 -1.04
CA LEU A 83 44.94 11.46 -1.66
C LEU A 83 44.64 12.94 -1.89
N SER A 84 44.24 13.32 -3.10
CA SER A 84 43.87 14.70 -3.38
C SER A 84 42.61 15.09 -2.60
N HIS A 85 42.53 16.36 -2.19
CA HIS A 85 41.33 16.89 -1.53
C HIS A 85 40.08 16.69 -2.41
N HIS A 86 40.20 16.93 -3.71
CA HIS A 86 39.10 16.76 -4.67
C HIS A 86 38.61 15.31 -4.75
N TYR A 87 39.51 14.32 -4.75
CA TYR A 87 39.12 12.92 -4.73
C TYR A 87 38.32 12.57 -3.46
N ARG A 88 38.79 13.00 -2.29
CA ARG A 88 38.06 12.79 -1.01
C ARG A 88 36.68 13.44 -1.04
N ALA A 89 36.61 14.68 -1.50
CA ALA A 89 35.35 15.42 -1.58
C ALA A 89 34.33 14.71 -2.49
N THR A 90 34.75 14.31 -3.69
CA THR A 90 33.90 13.58 -4.64
C THR A 90 33.44 12.23 -4.08
N ARG A 91 34.35 11.43 -3.52
CA ARG A 91 34.00 10.15 -2.88
C ARG A 91 33.00 10.31 -1.74
N ASN A 92 33.22 11.30 -0.87
CA ASN A 92 32.32 11.57 0.25
C ASN A 92 30.95 12.04 -0.26
N MET A 93 30.91 12.86 -1.30
CA MET A 93 29.66 13.30 -1.91
C MET A 93 28.89 12.14 -2.55
N LEU A 94 29.55 11.25 -3.30
CA LEU A 94 28.95 10.04 -3.85
C LEU A 94 28.34 9.16 -2.75
N LYS A 95 29.11 8.91 -1.67
CA LYS A 95 28.64 8.14 -0.51
C LYS A 95 27.45 8.80 0.17
N HIS A 96 27.49 10.13 0.36
CA HIS A 96 26.39 10.88 0.95
C HIS A 96 25.12 10.78 0.10
N LYS A 97 25.23 10.96 -1.23
CA LYS A 97 24.09 10.81 -2.14
C LYS A 97 23.53 9.39 -2.14
N ARG A 98 24.36 8.34 -2.10
CA ARG A 98 23.89 6.96 -1.92
C ARG A 98 23.07 6.80 -0.65
N GLY A 99 23.57 7.36 0.47
CA GLY A 99 22.86 7.33 1.74
C GLY A 99 21.47 7.95 1.67
N LEU A 100 21.34 9.10 1.00
CA LEU A 100 20.03 9.74 0.78
C LEU A 100 19.10 8.86 -0.04
N PHE A 101 19.57 8.30 -1.17
CA PHE A 101 18.75 7.39 -1.99
C PHE A 101 18.35 6.13 -1.23
N LYS A 102 19.25 5.56 -0.43
CA LYS A 102 18.96 4.39 0.39
C LYS A 102 17.90 4.69 1.44
N SER A 103 17.97 5.86 2.09
CA SER A 103 16.95 6.30 3.05
C SER A 103 15.57 6.40 2.39
N THR A 104 15.47 7.03 1.21
CA THR A 104 14.21 7.11 0.50
C THR A 104 13.72 5.73 0.03
N SER A 105 14.61 4.86 -0.46
CA SER A 105 14.29 3.48 -0.88
C SER A 105 13.68 2.67 0.26
N LEU A 106 14.25 2.75 1.48
CA LEU A 106 13.68 2.10 2.67
C LEU A 106 12.28 2.61 3.00
N ARG A 107 12.01 3.91 2.80
CA ARG A 107 10.67 4.47 3.01
C ARG A 107 9.66 3.95 2.00
N VAL A 108 10.04 3.85 0.73
CA VAL A 108 9.18 3.28 -0.32
C VAL A 108 8.93 1.79 -0.05
N GLU A 109 9.94 1.04 0.43
CA GLU A 109 9.78 -0.36 0.83
C GLU A 109 8.79 -0.52 1.99
N SER A 110 8.89 0.35 3.01
CA SER A 110 7.91 0.39 4.11
C SER A 110 6.49 0.71 3.62
N LEU A 111 6.37 1.68 2.71
CA LEU A 111 5.09 2.05 2.11
C LEU A 111 4.47 0.87 1.34
N ASN A 112 5.27 0.17 0.53
CA ASN A 112 4.84 -1.01 -0.23
C ASN A 112 4.26 -2.11 0.68
N ARG A 113 4.90 -2.36 1.83
CA ARG A 113 4.41 -3.35 2.82
C ARG A 113 3.08 -2.92 3.44
N ARG A 114 2.95 -1.64 3.81
CA ARG A 114 1.71 -1.10 4.36
C ARG A 114 0.56 -1.16 3.35
N ILE A 115 0.83 -0.84 2.08
CA ILE A 115 -0.14 -0.99 0.99
C ILE A 115 -0.61 -2.45 0.90
N GLY A 116 0.31 -3.42 0.92
CA GLY A 116 -0.03 -4.84 0.91
C GLY A 116 -0.93 -5.26 2.08
N ASN A 117 -0.66 -4.75 3.29
CA ASN A 117 -1.52 -5.01 4.45
C ASN A 117 -2.93 -4.44 4.28
N ILE A 118 -3.05 -3.24 3.72
CA ILE A 118 -4.36 -2.61 3.47
C ILE A 118 -5.13 -3.31 2.35
N ILE A 119 -4.46 -3.78 1.30
CA ILE A 119 -5.09 -4.62 0.28
C ILE A 119 -5.69 -5.88 0.91
N ASN A 120 -4.92 -6.59 1.76
CA ASN A 120 -5.43 -7.77 2.46
C ASN A 120 -6.60 -7.45 3.39
N LEU A 121 -6.52 -6.33 4.13
CA LEU A 121 -7.62 -5.86 4.96
C LEU A 121 -8.87 -5.58 4.12
N ALA A 122 -8.73 -4.84 3.02
CA ALA A 122 -9.83 -4.51 2.12
C ALA A 122 -10.54 -5.75 1.58
N PHE A 123 -9.79 -6.77 1.17
CA PHE A 123 -10.37 -8.06 0.75
C PHE A 123 -11.12 -8.74 1.89
N ASN A 124 -10.53 -8.83 3.09
CA ASN A 124 -11.18 -9.44 4.24
C ASN A 124 -12.48 -8.70 4.63
N LEU A 125 -12.52 -7.36 4.48
CA LEU A 125 -13.73 -6.58 4.73
C LEU A 125 -14.84 -6.85 3.72
N VAL A 126 -14.49 -7.00 2.44
CA VAL A 126 -15.46 -7.36 1.40
C VAL A 126 -16.03 -8.75 1.69
N THR A 127 -15.18 -9.75 1.95
CA THR A 127 -15.63 -11.11 2.29
C THR A 127 -16.47 -11.16 3.55
N ALA A 128 -16.11 -10.40 4.60
CA ALA A 128 -16.89 -10.30 5.83
C ALA A 128 -18.27 -9.65 5.58
N LYS A 129 -18.34 -8.62 4.73
CA LYS A 129 -19.60 -8.00 4.33
C LYS A 129 -20.49 -9.01 3.60
N ASP A 130 -19.97 -9.68 2.58
CA ASP A 130 -20.74 -10.65 1.78
C ASP A 130 -21.26 -11.79 2.65
N SER A 131 -20.43 -12.30 3.57
CA SER A 131 -20.84 -13.31 4.55
C SER A 131 -21.98 -12.79 5.47
N SER A 132 -21.89 -11.54 5.92
CA SER A 132 -22.93 -10.93 6.76
C SER A 132 -24.25 -10.70 6.03
N VAL A 133 -24.20 -10.36 4.73
CA VAL A 133 -25.39 -10.21 3.88
C VAL A 133 -26.06 -11.57 3.70
N MET A 134 -25.28 -12.61 3.38
CA MET A 134 -25.79 -13.97 3.21
C MET A 134 -26.45 -14.53 4.48
N LEU A 135 -25.89 -14.24 5.66
CA LEU A 135 -26.49 -14.61 6.94
C LEU A 135 -27.82 -13.87 7.19
N LYS A 136 -27.89 -12.57 6.87
CA LYS A 136 -29.12 -11.79 7.01
C LYS A 136 -30.23 -12.29 6.10
N ASP A 137 -29.90 -12.66 4.86
CA ASP A 137 -30.88 -13.20 3.93
C ASP A 137 -31.39 -14.58 4.38
N SER A 138 -30.51 -15.40 4.97
CA SER A 138 -30.89 -16.68 5.56
C SER A 138 -31.86 -16.51 6.74
N LEU A 139 -31.59 -15.56 7.64
CA LEU A 139 -32.48 -15.25 8.77
C LEU A 139 -33.83 -14.66 8.31
N ARG A 140 -33.83 -13.86 7.25
CA ARG A 140 -35.08 -13.35 6.64
C ARG A 140 -35.91 -14.48 6.04
N MET A 141 -35.26 -15.40 5.32
CA MET A 141 -35.93 -16.57 4.74
C MET A 141 -36.53 -17.46 5.82
N GLU A 142 -35.81 -17.70 6.92
CA GLU A 142 -36.32 -18.43 8.08
C GLU A 142 -37.55 -17.73 8.67
N THR A 143 -37.49 -16.41 8.88
CA THR A 143 -38.62 -15.64 9.42
C THR A 143 -39.87 -15.73 8.53
N VAL A 144 -39.71 -15.58 7.22
CA VAL A 144 -40.82 -15.72 6.26
C VAL A 144 -41.41 -17.12 6.29
N ALA A 145 -40.57 -18.15 6.35
CA ALA A 145 -41.02 -19.54 6.46
C ALA A 145 -41.77 -19.80 7.77
N THR A 146 -41.29 -19.29 8.91
CA THR A 146 -41.97 -19.42 10.21
C THR A 146 -43.32 -18.71 10.21
N VAL A 147 -43.39 -17.47 9.71
CA VAL A 147 -44.64 -16.73 9.57
C VAL A 147 -45.61 -17.50 8.69
N THR A 148 -45.15 -18.00 7.54
CA THR A 148 -45.99 -18.80 6.63
C THR A 148 -46.50 -20.07 7.32
N MET A 149 -45.64 -20.83 8.02
CA MET A 149 -46.03 -22.05 8.72
C MET A 149 -47.06 -21.81 9.84
N LEU A 150 -47.05 -20.63 10.47
CA LEU A 150 -48.03 -20.25 11.49
C LEU A 150 -49.39 -19.87 10.87
N PHE A 151 -49.37 -19.08 9.79
CA PHE A 151 -50.57 -18.50 9.21
C PHE A 151 -51.26 -19.39 8.17
N LEU A 152 -50.54 -20.27 7.47
CA LEU A 152 -51.09 -21.12 6.43
C LEU A 152 -52.13 -22.13 6.99
N PRO A 153 -51.91 -22.80 8.14
CA PRO A 153 -52.93 -23.63 8.77
C PRO A 153 -54.15 -22.81 9.20
N ILE A 154 -53.93 -21.68 9.87
CA ILE A 154 -55.00 -20.82 10.39
C ILE A 154 -55.89 -20.28 9.27
N ALA A 155 -55.30 -19.90 8.14
CA ALA A 155 -56.03 -19.45 6.96
C ALA A 155 -56.80 -20.57 6.23
N THR A 156 -56.39 -21.84 6.39
CA THR A 156 -57.10 -22.98 5.78
C THR A 156 -58.27 -23.53 6.60
N VAL A 157 -58.42 -23.16 7.89
CA VAL A 157 -59.54 -23.59 8.75
C VAL A 157 -60.61 -22.50 8.94
N ALA A 158 -60.36 -21.27 8.48
CA ALA A 158 -61.33 -20.15 8.46
C ALA A 158 -62.05 -20.08 7.11
#